data_AF-A0A2E7USY7-F1
#
_entry.id   AF-A0A2E7USY7-F1
#
_cell.length_a   1.000
_cell.length_b   1.000
_cell.length_c   1.000
_cell.angle_alpha   90.00
_cell.angle_beta   90.00
_cell.angle_gamma   90.00
#
_symmetry.space_group_name_H-M   'P 1'
#
loop_
_entity.id
_entity.type
_entity.pdbx_description
1 polymer ?
#
loop_
_entity_poly.entity_id
_entity_poly.type
_entity_poly.pdbx_seq_one_letter_code
_entity_poly.pdbx_strand_id
1 'polypeptide(L)'
;MRAMTDIQGNTPPHWTARSTMALCFAVVGGIRQNIDKIGQIAGMLFSFVRPSIVRARLERLVVLEHCTETPTLAQLLVASRHQLSFSLGADTKAFYAAQGIPWTFHNLRRFVAYPTTMMDPVGLFSPRDSIIHHVLQTFHRHATYDLVLLRAHEGGLEEMQSQLDALAAGTHPHQSSLDNLVEDGSYHDRLRRDVPEFAANPHIQARPIPEGLAPDPWLMLAMEQFKDVRGYTNYASRLHVGPLDVIENIVQLVFNETIGEVWAVHIGPKTIHLEACDPDFVAQHLPTHLR
;
A
#
# COMPACT_ATOMS: atom_id res chain seq x y z
N MET A 1 -24.83 -0.93 7.37
CA MET A 1 -23.47 -0.39 7.28
C MET A 1 -23.33 0.20 5.88
N ARG A 2 -23.01 1.49 5.71
CA ARG A 2 -22.79 2.07 4.37
C ARG A 2 -21.44 1.55 3.85
N ALA A 3 -21.37 1.16 2.59
CA ALA A 3 -20.10 0.71 2.02
C ALA A 3 -19.14 1.91 1.88
N MET A 4 -17.83 1.68 1.98
CA MET A 4 -16.81 2.72 1.80
C MET A 4 -16.99 3.48 0.48
N THR A 5 -17.44 2.75 -0.55
CA THR A 5 -17.81 3.27 -1.87
C THR A 5 -18.82 4.40 -1.80
N ASP A 6 -19.84 4.27 -0.94
CA ASP A 6 -20.93 5.25 -0.80
C ASP A 6 -20.47 6.50 -0.06
N ILE A 7 -19.56 6.33 0.90
CA ILE A 7 -19.01 7.43 1.70
C ILE A 7 -18.09 8.31 0.85
N GLN A 8 -17.34 7.71 -0.07
CA GLN A 8 -16.32 8.40 -0.86
C GLN A 8 -16.77 8.80 -2.27
N GLY A 9 -17.99 8.41 -2.67
CA GLY A 9 -18.53 8.69 -4.01
C GLY A 9 -17.77 7.97 -5.11
N ASN A 10 -17.29 6.75 -4.83
CA ASN A 10 -16.49 5.97 -5.76
C ASN A 10 -17.34 5.51 -6.95
N THR A 11 -16.78 5.53 -8.15
CA THR A 11 -17.49 5.07 -9.36
C THR A 11 -16.91 3.74 -9.86
N PRO A 12 -17.75 2.85 -10.43
CA PRO A 12 -17.28 1.61 -11.02
C PRO A 12 -16.20 1.86 -12.07
N PRO A 13 -15.13 1.05 -12.10
CA PRO A 13 -14.07 1.23 -13.08
C PRO A 13 -14.59 0.99 -14.51
N HIS A 14 -14.25 1.90 -15.42
CA HIS A 14 -14.70 1.87 -16.82
C HIS A 14 -14.30 0.59 -17.58
N TRP A 15 -13.20 -0.05 -17.18
CA TRP A 15 -12.68 -1.25 -17.85
C TRP A 15 -13.51 -2.52 -17.60
N THR A 16 -14.45 -2.50 -16.64
CA THR A 16 -15.33 -3.65 -16.32
C THR A 16 -16.21 -4.07 -17.49
N ALA A 17 -16.52 -3.16 -18.42
CA ALA A 17 -17.28 -3.46 -19.63
C ALA A 17 -16.45 -4.06 -20.78
N ARG A 18 -15.12 -4.19 -20.62
CA ARG A 18 -14.21 -4.66 -21.67
C ARG A 18 -14.07 -6.17 -21.66
N SER A 19 -13.71 -6.75 -22.81
CA SER A 19 -13.45 -8.18 -22.93
C SER A 19 -12.19 -8.59 -22.18
N THR A 20 -12.18 -9.80 -21.61
CA THR A 20 -11.04 -10.39 -20.89
C THR A 20 -9.76 -10.34 -21.70
N MET A 21 -9.83 -10.63 -23.01
CA MET A 21 -8.67 -10.61 -23.90
C MET A 21 -8.08 -9.20 -24.03
N ALA A 22 -8.92 -8.17 -24.19
CA ALA A 22 -8.46 -6.79 -24.24
C ALA A 22 -7.79 -6.36 -22.92
N LEU A 23 -8.36 -6.79 -21.79
CA LEU A 23 -7.80 -6.52 -20.46
C LEU A 23 -6.43 -7.18 -20.26
N CYS A 24 -6.23 -8.40 -20.77
CA CYS A 24 -4.94 -9.10 -20.70
C CYS A 24 -3.88 -8.41 -21.57
N PHE A 25 -4.21 -8.01 -22.81
CA PHE A 25 -3.23 -7.34 -23.67
C PHE A 25 -2.87 -5.93 -23.16
N ALA A 26 -3.81 -5.22 -22.53
CA ALA A 26 -3.58 -3.88 -21.99
C ALA A 26 -2.46 -3.84 -20.93
N VAL A 27 -2.23 -4.94 -20.20
CA VAL A 27 -1.27 -4.98 -19.08
C VAL A 27 0.13 -5.48 -19.44
N VAL A 28 0.30 -6.12 -20.60
CA VAL A 28 1.61 -6.61 -21.05
C VAL A 28 2.56 -5.44 -21.35
N GLY A 29 2.05 -4.36 -21.95
CA GLY A 29 2.85 -3.19 -22.33
C GLY A 29 3.80 -3.46 -23.51
N GLY A 30 4.40 -2.41 -24.03
CA GLY A 30 5.42 -2.47 -25.09
C GLY A 30 6.85 -2.58 -24.53
N ILE A 31 7.84 -2.40 -25.39
CA ILE A 31 9.27 -2.53 -25.03
C ILE A 31 9.64 -1.57 -23.90
N ARG A 32 9.26 -0.28 -24.02
CA ARG A 32 9.56 0.74 -23.01
C ARG A 32 8.97 0.39 -21.65
N GLN A 33 7.69 0.04 -21.61
CA GLN A 33 7.00 -0.29 -20.37
C GLN A 33 7.63 -1.51 -19.69
N ASN A 34 8.05 -2.52 -20.46
CA ASN A 34 8.72 -3.69 -19.89
C ASN A 34 10.14 -3.39 -19.39
N ILE A 35 10.88 -2.47 -20.04
CA ILE A 35 12.15 -1.96 -19.49
C ILE A 35 11.90 -1.25 -18.16
N ASP A 36 10.87 -0.41 -18.06
CA ASP A 36 10.52 0.27 -16.81
C ASP A 36 10.19 -0.75 -15.69
N LYS A 37 9.41 -1.80 -16.00
CA LYS A 37 9.12 -2.89 -15.05
C LYS A 37 10.38 -3.57 -14.54
N ILE A 38 11.32 -3.89 -15.43
CA ILE A 38 12.60 -4.51 -15.05
C ILE A 38 13.42 -3.57 -14.18
N GLY A 39 13.52 -2.28 -14.55
CA GLY A 39 14.21 -1.27 -13.77
C GLY A 39 13.61 -1.10 -12.36
N GLN A 40 12.28 -1.14 -12.27
CA GLN A 40 11.57 -1.07 -11.00
C GLN A 40 11.85 -2.29 -10.11
N ILE A 41 11.77 -3.51 -10.65
CA ILE A 41 12.11 -4.73 -9.92
C ILE A 41 13.55 -4.68 -9.44
N ALA A 42 14.49 -4.33 -10.33
CA ALA A 42 15.90 -4.23 -9.97
C ALA A 42 16.14 -3.19 -8.87
N GLY A 43 15.51 -2.01 -8.96
CA GLY A 43 15.63 -0.96 -7.94
C GLY A 43 15.06 -1.38 -6.58
N MET A 44 13.95 -2.10 -6.57
CA MET A 44 13.37 -2.66 -5.35
C MET A 44 14.30 -3.72 -4.73
N LEU A 45 14.74 -4.72 -5.53
CA LEU A 45 15.68 -5.75 -5.07
C LEU A 45 16.99 -5.15 -4.56
N PHE A 46 17.49 -4.10 -5.22
CA PHE A 46 18.68 -3.39 -4.78
C PHE A 46 18.48 -2.71 -3.41
N SER A 47 17.26 -2.23 -3.13
CA SER A 47 16.92 -1.62 -1.83
C SER A 47 16.91 -2.66 -0.69
N PHE A 48 16.58 -3.92 -0.97
CA PHE A 48 16.69 -5.00 0.02
C PHE A 48 18.15 -5.35 0.35
N VAL A 49 19.02 -5.42 -0.65
CA VAL A 49 20.44 -5.79 -0.45
C VAL A 49 21.33 -4.64 -0.03
N ARG A 50 20.85 -3.39 -0.18
CA ARG A 50 21.56 -2.17 0.22
C ARG A 50 20.73 -1.35 1.21
N PRO A 51 20.73 -1.71 2.52
CA PRO A 51 19.88 -1.09 3.54
C PRO A 51 20.08 0.42 3.68
N SER A 52 21.24 0.95 3.27
CA SER A 52 21.53 2.39 3.29
C SER A 52 20.55 3.21 2.44
N ILE A 53 19.94 2.61 1.39
CA ILE A 53 18.96 3.30 0.54
C ILE A 53 17.68 3.57 1.32
N VAL A 54 17.12 2.53 1.95
CA VAL A 54 15.90 2.64 2.77
C VAL A 54 16.17 3.53 3.98
N ARG A 55 17.35 3.42 4.59
CA ARG A 55 17.76 4.31 5.67
C ARG A 55 17.79 5.78 5.24
N ALA A 56 18.37 6.11 4.09
CA ALA A 56 18.40 7.49 3.60
C ALA A 56 16.99 8.04 3.33
N ARG A 57 16.07 7.20 2.83
CA ARG A 57 14.65 7.55 2.67
C ARG A 57 13.99 7.89 4.02
N LEU A 58 14.19 7.04 5.02
CA LEU A 58 13.67 7.28 6.38
C LEU A 58 14.29 8.52 7.03
N GLU A 59 15.60 8.71 6.93
CA GLU A 59 16.30 9.89 7.44
C GLU A 59 15.74 11.17 6.80
N ARG A 60 15.48 11.15 5.49
CA ARG A 60 14.81 12.25 4.81
C ARG A 60 13.39 12.48 5.36
N LEU A 61 12.60 11.43 5.58
CA LEU A 61 11.27 11.56 6.16
C LEU A 61 11.29 12.08 7.61
N VAL A 62 12.33 11.77 8.38
CA VAL A 62 12.54 12.36 9.71
C VAL A 62 12.86 13.85 9.60
N VAL A 63 13.77 14.24 8.71
CA VAL A 63 14.08 15.66 8.46
C VAL A 63 12.85 16.44 7.98
N LEU A 64 11.97 15.80 7.22
CA LEU A 64 10.70 16.37 6.76
C LEU A 64 9.56 16.22 7.79
N GLU A 65 9.85 15.76 9.01
CA GLU A 65 8.90 15.61 10.12
C GLU A 65 7.70 14.69 9.82
N HIS A 66 7.87 13.72 8.92
CA HIS A 66 6.87 12.66 8.68
C HIS A 66 7.09 11.46 9.58
N CYS A 67 8.33 11.20 9.98
CA CYS A 67 8.71 10.12 10.91
C CYS A 67 9.39 10.71 12.14
N THR A 68 9.26 10.05 13.29
CA THR A 68 10.02 10.41 14.50
C THR A 68 11.20 9.48 14.73
N GLU A 69 11.15 8.26 14.16
CA GLU A 69 12.14 7.22 14.37
C GLU A 69 12.66 6.66 13.04
N THR A 70 13.83 6.01 13.08
CA THR A 70 14.40 5.29 11.93
C THR A 70 14.50 3.79 12.24
N PRO A 71 13.45 3.01 11.99
CA PRO A 71 13.46 1.58 12.30
C PRO A 71 14.56 0.84 11.53
N THR A 72 15.08 -0.22 12.12
CA THR A 72 16.02 -1.13 11.45
C THR A 72 15.33 -1.90 10.33
N LEU A 73 16.11 -2.47 9.41
CA LEU A 73 15.57 -3.31 8.33
C LEU A 73 14.71 -4.46 8.85
N ALA A 74 15.15 -5.15 9.92
CA ALA A 74 14.38 -6.25 10.51
C ALA A 74 13.03 -5.76 11.05
N GLN A 75 13.03 -4.64 11.77
CA GLN A 75 11.82 -4.00 12.27
C GLN A 75 10.85 -3.64 11.15
N LEU A 76 11.35 -3.07 10.05
CA LEU A 76 10.53 -2.75 8.88
C LEU A 76 9.92 -4.03 8.27
N LEU A 77 10.71 -5.07 8.01
CA LEU A 77 10.21 -6.28 7.35
C LEU A 77 9.17 -7.02 8.18
N VAL A 78 9.37 -7.11 9.50
CA VAL A 78 8.39 -7.71 10.40
C VAL A 78 7.13 -6.84 10.49
N ALA A 79 7.26 -5.52 10.60
CA ALA A 79 6.11 -4.61 10.59
C ALA A 79 5.32 -4.68 9.27
N SER A 80 6.01 -4.80 8.12
CA SER A 80 5.37 -4.97 6.81
C SER A 80 4.50 -6.23 6.77
N ARG A 81 4.99 -7.35 7.33
CA ARG A 81 4.17 -8.57 7.43
C ARG A 81 2.94 -8.35 8.33
N HIS A 82 3.09 -7.65 9.45
CA HIS A 82 1.96 -7.34 10.34
C HIS A 82 0.91 -6.50 9.61
N GLN A 83 1.32 -5.43 8.91
CA GLN A 83 0.41 -4.63 8.09
C GLN A 83 -0.32 -5.49 7.04
N LEU A 84 0.40 -6.35 6.32
CA LEU A 84 -0.18 -7.23 5.31
C LEU A 84 -1.19 -8.24 5.86
N SER A 85 -0.87 -8.83 7.01
CA SER A 85 -1.68 -9.89 7.61
C SER A 85 -3.01 -9.35 8.15
N PHE A 86 -3.04 -8.07 8.55
CA PHE A 86 -4.19 -7.50 9.25
C PHE A 86 -4.93 -6.44 8.46
N SER A 87 -4.29 -5.42 7.86
CA SER A 87 -5.04 -4.26 7.35
C SER A 87 -5.54 -4.38 5.89
N LEU A 88 -4.90 -5.20 5.05
CA LEU A 88 -5.13 -5.15 3.60
C LEU A 88 -6.20 -6.15 3.08
N GLY A 89 -6.50 -7.21 3.84
CA GLY A 89 -7.28 -8.34 3.31
C GLY A 89 -8.80 -8.16 3.28
N ALA A 90 -9.41 -7.62 4.33
CA ALA A 90 -10.87 -7.65 4.50
C ALA A 90 -11.58 -6.45 3.82
N ASP A 91 -11.09 -5.22 4.04
CA ASP A 91 -11.70 -4.01 3.47
C ASP A 91 -11.59 -4.00 1.94
N THR A 92 -10.42 -4.33 1.40
CA THR A 92 -10.18 -4.38 -0.06
C THR A 92 -11.08 -5.39 -0.75
N LYS A 93 -11.30 -6.58 -0.16
CA LYS A 93 -12.21 -7.59 -0.72
C LYS A 93 -13.66 -7.11 -0.75
N ALA A 94 -14.12 -6.45 0.32
CA ALA A 94 -15.45 -5.87 0.38
C ALA A 94 -15.62 -4.74 -0.66
N PHE A 95 -14.62 -3.86 -0.79
CA PHE A 95 -14.58 -2.82 -1.81
C PHE A 95 -14.62 -3.41 -3.24
N TYR A 96 -13.82 -4.43 -3.53
CA TYR A 96 -13.81 -5.09 -4.83
C TYR A 96 -15.16 -5.71 -5.17
N ALA A 97 -15.79 -6.39 -4.20
CA ALA A 97 -17.11 -6.97 -4.39
C ALA A 97 -18.16 -5.89 -4.70
N ALA A 98 -18.11 -4.75 -3.99
CA ALA A 98 -19.00 -3.61 -4.24
C ALA A 98 -18.78 -2.96 -5.62
N GLN A 99 -17.54 -2.95 -6.12
CA GLN A 99 -17.18 -2.40 -7.43
C GLN A 99 -17.28 -3.40 -8.59
N GLY A 100 -17.65 -4.66 -8.34
CA GLY A 100 -17.69 -5.71 -9.35
C GLY A 100 -16.30 -6.10 -9.89
N ILE A 101 -15.24 -5.87 -9.12
CA ILE A 101 -13.85 -6.16 -9.51
C ILE A 101 -13.55 -7.63 -9.19
N PRO A 102 -13.24 -8.48 -10.20
CA PRO A 102 -12.88 -9.87 -9.95
C PRO A 102 -11.50 -9.97 -9.30
N TRP A 103 -11.46 -10.24 -8.00
CA TRP A 103 -10.25 -10.24 -7.15
C TRP A 103 -9.02 -10.89 -7.80
N THR A 104 -9.09 -12.18 -8.11
CA THR A 104 -7.94 -12.94 -8.60
C THR A 104 -7.51 -12.46 -9.99
N PHE A 105 -8.47 -12.23 -10.88
CA PHE A 105 -8.18 -11.79 -12.25
C PHE A 105 -7.58 -10.38 -12.28
N HIS A 106 -8.08 -9.48 -11.44
CA HIS A 106 -7.57 -8.12 -11.34
C HIS A 106 -6.15 -8.10 -10.76
N ASN A 107 -5.91 -8.79 -9.64
CA ASN A 107 -4.59 -8.84 -9.01
C ASN A 107 -3.53 -9.53 -9.88
N LEU A 108 -3.88 -10.58 -10.63
CA LEU A 108 -2.95 -11.17 -11.60
C LEU A 108 -2.53 -10.16 -12.66
N ARG A 109 -3.46 -9.36 -13.17
CA ARG A 109 -3.18 -8.30 -14.16
C ARG A 109 -2.34 -7.18 -13.55
N ARG A 110 -2.60 -6.77 -12.30
CA ARG A 110 -1.76 -5.83 -11.55
C ARG A 110 -0.32 -6.34 -11.45
N PHE A 111 -0.14 -7.61 -11.10
CA PHE A 111 1.18 -8.22 -11.00
C PHE A 111 1.94 -8.21 -12.34
N VAL A 112 1.28 -8.57 -13.44
CA VAL A 112 1.89 -8.55 -14.79
C VAL A 112 2.28 -7.13 -15.22
N ALA A 113 1.48 -6.14 -14.85
CA ALA A 113 1.73 -4.76 -15.23
C ALA A 113 2.78 -4.08 -14.35
N TYR A 114 2.71 -4.26 -13.03
CA TYR A 114 3.54 -3.54 -12.05
C TYR A 114 3.86 -4.45 -10.87
N PRO A 115 4.73 -5.45 -11.07
CA PRO A 115 4.97 -6.50 -10.08
C PRO A 115 5.47 -5.93 -8.74
N THR A 116 6.28 -4.87 -8.77
CA THR A 116 6.82 -4.22 -7.55
C THR A 116 5.73 -3.69 -6.63
N THR A 117 4.62 -3.19 -7.17
CA THR A 117 3.49 -2.65 -6.38
C THR A 117 2.80 -3.70 -5.51
N MET A 118 3.01 -4.98 -5.82
CA MET A 118 2.49 -6.12 -5.06
C MET A 118 3.57 -6.81 -4.22
N MET A 119 4.85 -6.64 -4.58
CA MET A 119 5.98 -7.22 -3.86
C MET A 119 6.40 -6.38 -2.64
N ASP A 120 6.21 -5.07 -2.70
CA ASP A 120 6.44 -4.14 -1.58
C ASP A 120 5.21 -3.27 -1.32
N PRO A 121 4.17 -3.83 -0.66
CA PRO A 121 2.92 -3.13 -0.38
C PRO A 121 3.06 -2.03 0.69
N VAL A 122 4.22 -1.93 1.34
CA VAL A 122 4.54 -0.84 2.28
C VAL A 122 5.21 0.33 1.58
N GLY A 123 5.79 0.11 0.40
CA GLY A 123 6.34 1.12 -0.50
C GLY A 123 7.72 1.69 -0.11
N LEU A 124 8.28 1.34 1.06
CA LEU A 124 9.58 1.87 1.51
C LEU A 124 10.78 1.31 0.74
N PHE A 125 10.65 0.12 0.14
CA PHE A 125 11.68 -0.51 -0.70
C PHE A 125 11.52 -0.13 -2.17
N SER A 126 10.31 0.26 -2.54
CA SER A 126 9.91 0.60 -3.89
C SER A 126 10.65 1.81 -4.45
N PRO A 127 11.00 1.81 -5.75
CA PRO A 127 11.37 3.02 -6.47
C PRO A 127 10.20 4.00 -6.55
N ARG A 128 10.52 5.29 -6.73
CA ARG A 128 9.55 6.39 -6.88
C ARG A 128 8.42 6.04 -7.86
N ASP A 129 8.77 5.60 -9.07
CA ASP A 129 7.79 5.33 -10.10
C ASP A 129 6.91 4.11 -9.78
N SER A 130 7.40 3.15 -8.98
CA SER A 130 6.55 2.05 -8.50
C SER A 130 5.51 2.54 -7.51
N ILE A 131 5.87 3.46 -6.61
CA ILE A 131 4.92 4.10 -5.68
C ILE A 131 3.89 4.89 -6.50
N ILE A 132 4.32 5.68 -7.49
CA ILE A 132 3.39 6.43 -8.36
C ILE A 132 2.44 5.48 -9.08
N HIS A 133 2.94 4.42 -9.71
CA HIS A 133 2.08 3.46 -10.39
C HIS A 133 1.13 2.73 -9.43
N HIS A 134 1.54 2.45 -8.19
CA HIS A 134 0.65 1.93 -7.15
C HIS A 134 -0.51 2.91 -6.88
N VAL A 135 -0.19 4.17 -6.63
CA VAL A 135 -1.18 5.24 -6.41
C VAL A 135 -2.09 5.43 -7.60
N LEU A 136 -1.61 5.29 -8.82
CA LEU A 136 -2.45 5.47 -10.02
C LEU A 136 -3.37 4.27 -10.29
N GLN A 137 -3.29 3.19 -9.51
CA GLN A 137 -4.04 1.96 -9.74
C GLN A 137 -4.99 1.62 -8.63
N THR A 138 -4.46 1.57 -7.41
CA THR A 138 -5.21 1.01 -6.30
C THR A 138 -6.00 2.08 -5.61
N PHE A 139 -7.19 1.73 -5.18
CA PHE A 139 -8.02 2.60 -4.39
C PHE A 139 -7.41 2.78 -3.00
N HIS A 140 -7.20 4.03 -2.62
CA HIS A 140 -6.85 4.42 -1.26
C HIS A 140 -8.00 5.22 -0.66
N ARG A 141 -8.33 4.96 0.61
CA ARG A 141 -9.26 5.82 1.38
C ARG A 141 -8.75 7.28 1.39
N HIS A 142 -7.43 7.44 1.44
CA HIS A 142 -6.71 8.68 1.21
C HIS A 142 -5.30 8.31 0.71
N ALA A 143 -4.73 9.10 -0.20
CA ALA A 143 -3.40 8.84 -0.74
C ALA A 143 -2.26 9.33 0.19
N THR A 144 -2.56 9.88 1.36
CA THR A 144 -1.57 10.53 2.25
C THR A 144 -0.37 9.64 2.56
N TYR A 145 -0.58 8.34 2.81
CA TYR A 145 0.51 7.40 3.09
C TYR A 145 1.54 7.41 1.93
N ASP A 146 1.07 7.19 0.71
CA ASP A 146 1.92 7.12 -0.47
C ASP A 146 2.51 8.48 -0.87
N LEU A 147 1.75 9.56 -0.68
CA LEU A 147 2.27 10.91 -0.92
C LEU A 147 3.40 11.25 0.06
N VAL A 148 3.31 10.80 1.31
CA VAL A 148 4.43 10.89 2.27
C VAL A 148 5.61 10.03 1.79
N LEU A 149 5.39 8.80 1.33
CA LEU A 149 6.47 7.97 0.77
C LEU A 149 7.18 8.66 -0.40
N LEU A 150 6.43 9.31 -1.29
CA LEU A 150 7.01 10.06 -2.40
C LEU A 150 7.89 11.22 -1.95
N ARG A 151 7.63 11.83 -0.78
CA ARG A 151 8.53 12.84 -0.22
C ARG A 151 9.88 12.27 0.22
N ALA A 152 10.00 10.96 0.43
CA ALA A 152 11.28 10.29 0.65
C ALA A 152 12.16 10.26 -0.61
N HIS A 153 11.58 10.57 -1.77
CA HIS A 153 12.29 10.74 -3.03
C HIS A 153 12.38 12.24 -3.37
N GLU A 154 13.55 12.66 -3.84
CA GLU A 154 13.70 14.00 -4.41
C GLU A 154 12.82 14.13 -5.67
N GLY A 155 12.04 15.21 -5.76
CA GLY A 155 11.13 15.43 -6.88
C GLY A 155 9.94 14.47 -6.93
N GLY A 156 9.66 13.72 -5.85
CA GLY A 156 8.66 12.64 -5.87
C GLY A 156 7.22 13.11 -6.12
N LEU A 157 6.82 14.23 -5.50
CA LEU A 157 5.48 14.79 -5.69
C LEU A 157 5.34 15.50 -7.05
N GLU A 158 6.40 16.15 -7.51
CA GLU A 158 6.46 16.80 -8.81
C GLU A 158 6.31 15.77 -9.94
N GLU A 159 6.98 14.61 -9.80
CA GLU A 159 6.81 13.51 -10.74
C GLU A 159 5.38 12.94 -10.70
N MET A 160 4.79 12.75 -9.50
CA MET A 160 3.40 12.30 -9.38
C MET A 160 2.44 13.24 -10.11
N GLN A 161 2.60 14.55 -9.93
CA GLN A 161 1.79 15.55 -10.62
C GLN A 161 2.02 15.49 -12.15
N SER A 162 3.27 15.39 -12.60
CA SER A 162 3.63 15.26 -14.01
C SER A 162 2.96 14.03 -14.67
N GLN A 163 2.96 12.88 -13.98
CA GLN A 163 2.32 11.67 -14.49
C GLN A 163 0.80 11.75 -14.51
N LEU A 164 0.18 12.40 -13.51
CA LEU A 164 -1.25 12.71 -13.52
C LEU A 164 -1.64 13.64 -14.69
N ASP A 165 -0.82 14.65 -14.97
CA ASP A 165 -1.04 15.57 -16.09
C ASP A 165 -0.88 14.86 -17.43
N ALA A 166 0.11 13.96 -17.56
CA ALA A 166 0.28 13.13 -18.74
C ALA A 166 -0.88 12.14 -18.94
N LEU A 167 -1.45 11.58 -17.86
CA LEU A 167 -2.66 10.75 -17.93
C LEU A 167 -3.87 11.56 -18.41
N ALA A 168 -4.07 12.75 -17.86
CA ALA A 168 -5.15 13.64 -18.27
C ALA A 168 -5.02 14.08 -19.74
N ALA A 169 -3.78 14.24 -20.22
CA ALA A 169 -3.48 14.56 -21.62
C ALA A 169 -3.52 13.34 -22.56
N GLY A 170 -3.66 12.11 -22.04
CA GLY A 170 -3.61 10.89 -22.84
C GLY A 170 -2.22 10.56 -23.40
N THR A 171 -1.16 11.13 -22.83
CA THR A 171 0.23 11.00 -23.31
C THR A 171 1.09 10.11 -22.42
N HIS A 172 0.52 9.59 -21.32
CA HIS A 172 1.27 8.75 -20.39
C HIS A 172 1.77 7.46 -21.07
N PRO A 173 3.05 7.07 -20.93
CA PRO A 173 3.57 5.84 -21.53
C PRO A 173 2.79 4.59 -21.11
N HIS A 174 2.23 4.62 -19.90
CA HIS A 174 1.45 3.53 -19.32
C HIS A 174 -0.07 3.79 -19.33
N GLN A 175 -0.57 4.70 -20.19
CA GLN A 175 -2.00 5.06 -20.26
C GLN A 175 -2.90 3.82 -20.33
N SER A 176 -2.64 2.93 -21.31
CA SER A 176 -3.45 1.75 -21.54
C SER A 176 -3.51 0.82 -20.33
N SER A 177 -2.39 0.54 -19.66
CA SER A 177 -2.41 -0.35 -18.50
C SER A 177 -3.11 0.31 -17.30
N LEU A 178 -2.88 1.59 -17.04
CA LEU A 178 -3.49 2.33 -15.92
C LEU A 178 -5.00 2.46 -16.08
N ASP A 179 -5.50 2.82 -17.27
CA ASP A 179 -6.94 2.91 -17.54
C ASP A 179 -7.67 1.55 -17.36
N ASN A 180 -6.93 0.45 -17.42
CA ASN A 180 -7.46 -0.91 -17.30
C ASN A 180 -7.21 -1.55 -15.94
N LEU A 181 -6.54 -0.84 -15.04
CA LEU A 181 -6.20 -1.30 -13.70
C LEU A 181 -6.67 -0.37 -12.59
N VAL A 182 -7.08 0.86 -12.89
CA VAL A 182 -7.63 1.76 -11.87
C VAL A 182 -8.85 1.13 -11.21
N GLU A 183 -8.89 1.11 -9.89
CA GLU A 183 -9.95 0.41 -9.13
C GLU A 183 -11.21 1.29 -8.92
N ASP A 184 -11.11 2.60 -9.19
CA ASP A 184 -12.21 3.55 -9.11
C ASP A 184 -12.14 4.51 -10.30
N GLY A 185 -13.23 4.59 -11.06
CA GLY A 185 -13.29 5.37 -12.30
C GLY A 185 -13.11 6.87 -12.12
N SER A 186 -13.35 7.39 -10.92
CA SER A 186 -13.21 8.82 -10.58
C SER A 186 -11.86 9.15 -9.93
N TYR A 187 -10.98 8.16 -9.75
CA TYR A 187 -9.85 8.29 -8.84
C TYR A 187 -8.76 9.24 -9.33
N HIS A 188 -8.41 9.20 -10.61
CA HIS A 188 -7.39 10.11 -11.17
C HIS A 188 -7.82 11.58 -11.05
N ASP A 189 -9.11 11.87 -11.23
CA ASP A 189 -9.65 13.23 -11.03
C ASP A 189 -9.57 13.68 -9.57
N ARG A 190 -9.74 12.75 -8.61
CA ARG A 190 -9.50 13.05 -7.19
C ARG A 190 -8.02 13.33 -6.92
N LEU A 191 -7.13 12.47 -7.41
CA LEU A 191 -5.69 12.64 -7.23
C LEU A 191 -5.17 13.97 -7.79
N ARG A 192 -5.70 14.46 -8.92
CA ARG A 192 -5.36 15.78 -9.47
C ARG A 192 -5.73 16.95 -8.56
N ARG A 193 -6.64 16.75 -7.59
CA ARG A 193 -6.95 17.75 -6.55
C ARG A 193 -6.14 17.50 -5.28
N ASP A 194 -6.09 16.24 -4.86
CA ASP A 194 -5.49 15.82 -3.58
C ASP A 194 -3.96 16.01 -3.59
N VAL A 195 -3.27 15.81 -4.72
CA VAL A 195 -1.81 15.97 -4.82
C VAL A 195 -1.37 17.43 -4.60
N PRO A 196 -1.93 18.44 -5.30
CA PRO A 196 -1.63 19.84 -5.00
C PRO A 196 -2.01 20.26 -3.58
N GLU A 197 -3.13 19.77 -3.04
CA GLU A 197 -3.56 20.06 -1.67
C GLU A 197 -2.53 19.53 -0.66
N PHE A 198 -2.08 18.29 -0.83
CA PHE A 198 -1.02 17.71 0.00
C PHE A 198 0.32 18.44 -0.18
N ALA A 199 0.69 18.82 -1.41
CA ALA A 199 1.92 19.58 -1.65
C ALA A 199 1.91 20.93 -0.91
N ALA A 200 0.74 21.59 -0.84
CA ALA A 200 0.55 22.83 -0.10
C ALA A 200 0.50 22.64 1.42
N ASN A 201 -0.02 21.50 1.89
CA ASN A 201 -0.07 21.15 3.31
C ASN A 201 0.34 19.67 3.53
N PRO A 202 1.65 19.39 3.60
CA PRO A 202 2.13 18.02 3.63
C PRO A 202 1.91 17.32 4.98
N HIS A 203 1.50 18.05 6.01
CA HIS A 203 1.19 17.51 7.34
C HIS A 203 -0.32 17.36 7.56
N ILE A 204 -1.11 17.39 6.48
CA ILE A 204 -2.53 17.07 6.54
C ILE A 204 -2.71 15.69 7.17
N GLN A 205 -3.62 15.61 8.14
CA GLN A 205 -3.86 14.38 8.88
C GLN A 205 -4.51 13.33 7.97
N ALA A 206 -4.10 12.07 8.14
CA ALA A 206 -4.77 10.95 7.51
C ALA A 206 -6.25 10.93 7.90
N ARG A 207 -7.13 10.56 6.95
CA ARG A 207 -8.57 10.49 7.23
C ARG A 207 -8.82 9.42 8.30
N PRO A 208 -9.67 9.70 9.31
CA PRO A 208 -9.97 8.73 10.35
C PRO A 208 -10.60 7.47 9.77
N ILE A 209 -10.34 6.33 10.42
CA ILE A 209 -11.02 5.07 10.08
C ILE A 209 -12.47 5.19 10.58
N PRO A 210 -13.49 4.99 9.72
CA PRO A 210 -14.88 5.02 10.15
C PRO A 210 -15.15 4.02 11.28
N GLU A 211 -15.88 4.45 12.31
CA GLU A 211 -16.26 3.58 13.42
C GLU A 211 -17.04 2.36 12.93
N GLY A 212 -16.69 1.18 13.45
CA GLY A 212 -17.36 -0.08 13.11
C GLY A 212 -17.20 -0.53 11.66
N LEU A 213 -16.21 0.00 10.93
CA LEU A 213 -15.92 -0.42 9.55
C LEU A 213 -15.67 -1.93 9.46
N ALA A 214 -14.99 -2.49 10.46
CA ALA A 214 -14.84 -3.93 10.63
C ALA A 214 -15.35 -4.38 12.00
N PRO A 215 -15.93 -5.60 12.11
CA PRO A 215 -16.42 -6.14 13.37
C PRO A 215 -15.29 -6.56 14.33
N ASP A 216 -14.08 -6.81 13.81
CA ASP A 216 -12.93 -7.22 14.61
C ASP A 216 -12.16 -5.99 15.14
N PRO A 217 -12.07 -5.80 16.47
CA PRO A 217 -11.37 -4.66 17.05
C PRO A 217 -9.86 -4.69 16.83
N TRP A 218 -9.24 -5.87 16.65
CA TRP A 218 -7.81 -5.96 16.31
C TRP A 218 -7.53 -5.48 14.90
N LEU A 219 -8.43 -5.80 13.96
CA LEU A 219 -8.41 -5.28 12.61
C LEU A 219 -8.56 -3.75 12.60
N MET A 220 -9.52 -3.22 13.35
CA MET A 220 -9.70 -1.77 13.49
C MET A 220 -8.44 -1.08 14.05
N LEU A 221 -7.83 -1.64 15.10
CA LEU A 221 -6.57 -1.14 15.66
C LEU A 221 -5.44 -1.18 14.63
N ALA A 222 -5.29 -2.28 13.88
CA ALA A 222 -4.26 -2.39 12.85
C ALA A 222 -4.47 -1.37 11.73
N MET A 223 -5.71 -1.15 11.30
CA MET A 223 -6.05 -0.15 10.29
C MET A 223 -5.72 1.27 10.77
N GLU A 224 -6.00 1.59 12.03
CA GLU A 224 -5.66 2.89 12.63
C GLU A 224 -4.14 3.06 12.77
N GLN A 225 -3.43 2.01 13.23
CA GLN A 225 -1.98 2.02 13.42
C GLN A 225 -1.19 2.19 12.11
N PHE A 226 -1.66 1.57 11.02
CA PHE A 226 -0.94 1.53 9.74
C PHE A 226 -1.51 2.48 8.68
N LYS A 227 -2.44 3.38 9.04
CA LYS A 227 -3.05 4.31 8.07
C LYS A 227 -2.08 5.34 7.48
N ASP A 228 -0.97 5.65 8.17
CA ASP A 228 0.05 6.59 7.72
C ASP A 228 1.48 6.07 8.02
N VAL A 229 2.46 6.70 7.39
CA VAL A 229 3.87 6.29 7.47
C VAL A 229 4.43 6.49 8.89
N ARG A 230 3.91 7.46 9.65
CA ARG A 230 4.32 7.71 11.03
C ARG A 230 3.89 6.58 11.95
N GLY A 231 2.62 6.18 11.87
CA GLY A 231 2.08 5.06 12.63
C GLY A 231 2.81 3.77 12.30
N TYR A 232 3.10 3.52 11.02
CA TYR A 232 3.91 2.37 10.60
C TYR A 232 5.33 2.40 11.17
N THR A 233 6.06 3.51 11.02
CA THR A 233 7.46 3.60 11.48
C THR A 233 7.58 3.58 13.01
N ASN A 234 6.64 4.18 13.73
CA ASN A 234 6.60 4.12 15.20
C ASN A 234 6.29 2.73 15.72
N TYR A 235 5.37 2.01 15.08
CA TYR A 235 5.14 0.62 15.40
C TYR A 235 6.40 -0.22 15.16
N ALA A 236 7.02 -0.07 13.99
CA ALA A 236 8.23 -0.80 13.62
C ALA A 236 9.38 -0.54 14.61
N SER A 237 9.65 0.71 14.99
CA SER A 237 10.75 1.06 15.89
C SER A 237 10.62 0.46 17.30
N ARG A 238 9.39 0.16 17.75
CA ARG A 238 9.09 -0.45 19.05
C ARG A 238 9.15 -1.97 19.04
N LEU A 239 9.26 -2.61 17.86
CA LEU A 239 9.41 -4.06 17.77
C LEU A 239 10.79 -4.49 18.28
N HIS A 240 10.80 -5.47 19.19
CA HIS A 240 12.01 -6.12 19.70
C HIS A 240 12.37 -7.32 18.83
N VAL A 241 12.83 -7.06 17.60
CA VAL A 241 13.09 -8.09 16.59
C VAL A 241 14.46 -7.91 15.93
N GLY A 242 15.01 -9.02 15.44
CA GLY A 242 16.26 -9.09 14.70
C GLY A 242 16.16 -9.90 13.40
N PRO A 243 17.30 -10.19 12.75
CA PRO A 243 17.32 -10.90 11.47
C PRO A 243 16.73 -12.32 11.52
N LEU A 244 16.83 -13.01 12.67
CA LEU A 244 16.26 -14.35 12.83
C LEU A 244 14.73 -14.32 12.80
N ASP A 245 14.11 -13.30 13.39
CA ASP A 245 12.66 -13.11 13.32
C ASP A 245 12.21 -12.89 11.88
N VAL A 246 12.98 -12.17 11.06
CA VAL A 246 12.67 -12.02 9.62
C VAL A 246 12.62 -13.37 8.92
N ILE A 247 13.60 -14.25 9.19
CA ILE A 247 13.64 -15.60 8.61
C ILE A 247 12.43 -16.41 9.09
N GLU A 248 12.12 -16.37 10.37
CA GLU A 248 10.94 -17.04 10.93
C GLU A 248 9.65 -16.56 10.25
N ASN A 249 9.49 -15.25 10.09
CA ASN A 249 8.34 -14.64 9.43
C ASN A 249 8.20 -15.09 7.97
N ILE A 250 9.31 -15.21 7.24
CA ILE A 250 9.32 -15.75 5.86
C ILE A 250 8.91 -17.22 5.85
N VAL A 251 9.46 -18.05 6.75
CA VAL A 251 9.10 -19.48 6.85
C VAL A 251 7.62 -19.64 7.17
N GLN A 252 7.09 -18.85 8.11
CA GLN A 252 5.67 -18.86 8.45
C GLN A 252 4.80 -18.46 7.26
N LEU A 253 5.17 -17.41 6.53
CA LEU A 253 4.47 -16.99 5.32
C LEU A 253 4.45 -18.11 4.26
N VAL A 254 5.62 -18.67 3.93
CA VAL A 254 5.74 -19.75 2.95
C VAL A 254 4.92 -20.96 3.37
N PHE A 255 4.96 -21.35 4.64
CA PHE A 255 4.14 -22.45 5.14
C PHE A 255 2.65 -22.15 4.97
N ASN A 256 2.20 -20.99 5.43
CA ASN A 256 0.78 -20.61 5.41
C ASN A 256 0.21 -20.58 3.98
N GLU A 257 0.97 -20.04 3.02
CA GLU A 257 0.58 -19.91 1.61
C GLU A 257 0.71 -21.22 0.81
N THR A 258 1.31 -22.28 1.37
CA THR A 258 1.51 -23.56 0.65
C THR A 258 0.78 -24.71 1.31
N ILE A 259 1.23 -25.10 2.50
CA ILE A 259 0.70 -26.24 3.25
C ILE A 259 -0.44 -25.76 4.15
N GLY A 260 -0.30 -24.60 4.78
CA GLY A 260 -1.28 -24.07 5.71
C GLY A 260 -2.67 -23.90 5.11
N GLU A 261 -2.76 -23.36 3.89
CA GLU A 261 -4.04 -23.22 3.16
C GLU A 261 -4.68 -24.59 2.85
N VAL A 262 -3.90 -25.56 2.36
CA VAL A 262 -4.38 -26.91 2.03
C VAL A 262 -4.93 -27.65 3.26
N TRP A 263 -4.33 -27.41 4.43
CA TRP A 263 -4.66 -28.11 5.67
C TRP A 263 -5.46 -27.26 6.67
N ALA A 264 -5.85 -26.04 6.30
CA ALA A 264 -6.48 -25.04 7.17
C ALA A 264 -5.71 -24.78 8.50
N VAL A 265 -4.38 -24.89 8.47
CA VAL A 265 -3.50 -24.63 9.61
C VAL A 265 -2.76 -23.33 9.38
N HIS A 266 -2.83 -22.42 10.35
CA HIS A 266 -2.09 -21.16 10.30
C HIS A 266 -1.06 -21.12 11.42
N ILE A 267 0.19 -20.81 11.08
CA ILE A 267 1.29 -20.63 12.03
C ILE A 267 1.72 -19.17 12.09
N GLY A 268 2.12 -18.73 13.28
CA GLY A 268 2.53 -17.35 13.55
C GLY A 268 1.47 -16.50 14.26
N PRO A 269 1.81 -15.23 14.54
CA PRO A 269 0.94 -14.31 15.25
C PRO A 269 -0.33 -14.03 14.46
N LYS A 270 -1.47 -14.08 15.16
CA LYS A 270 -2.82 -13.76 14.62
C LYS A 270 -3.27 -12.35 14.97
N THR A 271 -2.42 -11.58 15.64
CA THR A 271 -2.67 -10.20 16.04
C THR A 271 -1.37 -9.40 15.89
N ILE A 272 -1.48 -8.08 15.87
CA ILE A 272 -0.35 -7.17 16.00
C ILE A 272 0.19 -7.17 17.44
N HIS A 273 1.41 -6.67 17.63
CA HIS A 273 2.05 -6.49 18.93
C HIS A 273 1.47 -5.26 19.63
N LEU A 274 0.68 -5.50 20.68
CA LEU A 274 -0.03 -4.44 21.39
C LEU A 274 0.93 -3.41 22.00
N GLU A 275 2.06 -3.90 22.53
CA GLU A 275 3.12 -3.10 23.12
C GLU A 275 3.84 -2.18 22.12
N ALA A 276 3.74 -2.47 20.82
CA ALA A 276 4.28 -1.63 19.76
C ALA A 276 3.26 -0.63 19.21
N CYS A 277 1.96 -0.83 19.47
CA CYS A 277 0.91 0.09 19.04
C CYS A 277 0.96 1.44 19.79
N ASP A 278 0.30 2.44 19.21
CA ASP A 278 0.05 3.69 19.90
C ASP A 278 -0.95 3.49 21.05
N PRO A 279 -0.62 3.90 22.29
CA PRO A 279 -1.51 3.75 23.44
C PRO A 279 -2.88 4.38 23.25
N ASP A 280 -2.97 5.49 22.51
CA ASP A 280 -4.25 6.17 22.26
C ASP A 280 -5.13 5.34 21.33
N PHE A 281 -4.54 4.73 20.28
CA PHE A 281 -5.27 3.83 19.38
C PHE A 281 -5.72 2.55 20.09
N VAL A 282 -4.87 2.00 20.97
CA VAL A 282 -5.23 0.87 21.82
C VAL A 282 -6.42 1.22 22.72
N ALA A 283 -6.38 2.40 23.36
CA ALA A 283 -7.45 2.86 24.22
C ALA A 283 -8.77 3.11 23.46
N GLN A 284 -8.69 3.49 22.19
CA GLN A 284 -9.84 3.73 21.34
C GLN A 284 -10.50 2.43 20.84
N HIS A 285 -9.71 1.45 20.40
CA HIS A 285 -10.23 0.28 19.70
C HIS A 285 -10.37 -0.98 20.54
N LEU A 286 -9.56 -1.14 21.59
CA LEU A 286 -9.60 -2.33 22.43
C LEU A 286 -10.35 -2.09 23.76
N PRO A 287 -11.34 -2.93 24.09
CA PRO A 287 -11.94 -2.99 25.43
C PRO A 287 -10.88 -3.19 26.52
N THR A 288 -11.12 -2.67 27.72
CA THR A 288 -10.17 -2.76 28.85
C THR A 288 -9.74 -4.19 29.20
N HIS A 289 -10.57 -5.20 28.93
CA HIS A 289 -10.23 -6.62 29.19
C HIS A 289 -9.36 -7.27 28.10
N LEU A 290 -9.15 -6.59 26.97
CA LEU A 290 -8.26 -6.99 25.87
C LEU A 290 -6.96 -6.17 25.83
N ARG A 291 -6.79 -5.23 26.77
CA ARG A 291 -5.57 -4.41 26.93
C ARG A 291 -4.57 -5.12 27.83
#